data_AF-A0A0G1TT84-F1
#
_entry.id   AF-A0A0G1TT84-F1
#
_cell.length_a   1.000
_cell.length_b   1.000
_cell.length_c   1.000
_cell.angle_alpha   90.00
_cell.angle_beta   90.00
_cell.angle_gamma   90.00
#
_symmetry.space_group_name_H-M   'P 1'
#
loop_
_entity.id
_entity.type
_entity.pdbx_description
1 polymer ?
#
loop_
_entity_poly.entity_id
_entity_poly.type
_entity_poly.pdbx_seq_one_letter_code
_entity_poly.pdbx_strand_id
1 'polypeptide(L)'
;MLNSLLQEARNLAMTNNYESDQGVHIDNEEYILFRGTTFASRDQSKDKSFPRTPEISLVGPSELVFTALSGQTASSTYTLTRENINRYVYVNAEGLVY
;
A
#
# COMPACT_ATOMS: atom_id res chain seq x y z
N MET A 1 -0.87 3.23 -10.49
CA MET A 1 -0.75 1.87 -9.96
C MET A 1 -0.64 1.85 -8.44
N LEU A 2 0.34 2.53 -7.83
CA LEU A 2 0.41 2.62 -6.36
C LEU A 2 -0.90 3.17 -5.74
N ASN A 3 -1.40 4.30 -6.23
CA ASN A 3 -2.65 4.91 -5.72
C ASN A 3 -3.83 3.92 -5.73
N SER A 4 -4.03 3.19 -6.83
CA SER A 4 -5.10 2.20 -6.94
C SER A 4 -4.92 1.02 -5.98
N LEU A 5 -3.69 0.57 -5.72
CA LEU A 5 -3.42 -0.51 -4.77
C LEU A 5 -3.66 -0.07 -3.32
N LEU A 6 -3.28 1.17 -2.97
CA LEU A 6 -3.57 1.75 -1.65
C LEU A 6 -5.09 1.90 -1.42
N GLN A 7 -5.81 2.33 -2.45
CA GLN A 7 -7.27 2.40 -2.41
C GLN A 7 -7.91 1.01 -2.30
N GLU A 8 -7.38 0.00 -3.01
CA GLU A 8 -7.86 -1.39 -2.92
C GLU A 8 -7.62 -1.96 -1.51
N ALA A 9 -6.41 -1.82 -0.95
CA ALA A 9 -6.08 -2.27 0.40
C ALA A 9 -7.03 -1.66 1.44
N ARG A 10 -7.26 -0.34 1.37
CA ARG A 10 -8.21 0.35 2.24
C ARG A 10 -9.63 -0.20 2.10
N ASN A 11 -10.11 -0.40 0.87
CA ASN A 11 -11.46 -0.93 0.64
C ASN A 11 -11.61 -2.34 1.21
N LEU A 12 -10.59 -3.19 1.08
CA LEU A 12 -10.59 -4.54 1.66
C LEU A 12 -10.61 -4.48 3.19
N ALA A 13 -9.85 -3.57 3.80
CA ALA A 13 -9.86 -3.37 5.25
C ALA A 13 -11.23 -2.89 5.76
N MET A 14 -11.85 -1.90 5.10
CA MET A 14 -13.16 -1.35 5.48
C MET A 14 -14.31 -2.33 5.28
N THR A 15 -14.24 -3.17 4.23
CA THR A 15 -15.25 -4.23 4.00
C THR A 15 -15.06 -5.43 4.95
N ASN A 16 -14.13 -5.30 5.91
CA ASN A 16 -13.78 -6.32 6.87
C ASN A 16 -13.45 -7.66 6.20
N ASN A 17 -12.79 -7.59 5.05
CA ASN A 17 -12.50 -8.76 4.27
C ASN A 17 -11.60 -9.70 5.08
N TYR A 18 -12.18 -10.83 5.48
CA TYR A 18 -11.57 -11.81 6.37
C TYR A 18 -11.15 -11.28 7.75
N GLU A 19 -11.81 -10.27 8.31
CA GLU A 19 -11.56 -9.82 9.70
C GLU A 19 -10.10 -9.46 9.98
N SER A 20 -9.43 -8.82 9.01
CA SER A 20 -7.99 -8.57 9.09
C SER A 20 -7.59 -7.26 8.44
N ASP A 21 -6.55 -6.68 9.01
CA ASP A 21 -5.81 -5.57 8.41
C ASP A 21 -5.28 -5.97 7.03
N GLN A 22 -5.20 -4.98 6.17
CA GLN A 22 -4.76 -5.12 4.78
C GLN A 22 -3.66 -4.12 4.51
N GLY A 23 -2.60 -4.53 3.85
CA GLY A 23 -1.46 -3.68 3.59
C GLY A 23 -0.92 -3.79 2.17
N VAL A 24 -0.13 -2.81 1.80
CA VAL A 24 0.66 -2.83 0.58
C VAL A 24 2.13 -2.79 0.99
N HIS A 25 2.88 -3.80 0.61
CA HIS A 25 4.33 -3.81 0.68
C HIS A 25 4.91 -3.35 -0.66
N ILE A 26 5.97 -2.56 -0.61
CA ILE A 26 6.60 -1.95 -1.75
C ILE A 26 8.04 -2.40 -1.77
N ASP A 27 8.36 -3.32 -2.67
CA ASP A 27 9.72 -3.73 -2.98
C ASP A 27 10.19 -3.06 -4.28
N ASN A 28 11.44 -3.25 -4.67
CA ASN A 28 12.04 -2.68 -5.87
C ASN A 28 11.40 -3.23 -7.16
N GLU A 29 10.98 -4.49 -7.15
CA GLU A 29 10.48 -5.19 -8.35
C GLU A 29 8.96 -5.25 -8.42
N GLU A 30 8.27 -5.23 -7.27
CA GLU A 30 6.83 -5.42 -7.19
C GLU A 30 6.17 -4.67 -6.03
N TYR A 31 4.86 -4.49 -6.16
CA TYR A 31 3.97 -4.18 -5.06
C TYR A 31 3.27 -5.47 -4.63
N ILE A 32 3.18 -5.71 -3.33
CA ILE A 32 2.47 -6.87 -2.79
C ILE A 32 1.31 -6.37 -1.95
N LEU A 33 0.09 -6.66 -2.39
CA LEU A 33 -1.10 -6.51 -1.55
C LEU A 33 -1.17 -7.73 -0.63
N PHE A 34 -1.15 -7.50 0.67
CA PHE A 34 -1.10 -8.55 1.68
C PHE A 34 -2.16 -8.36 2.77
N ARG A 35 -2.42 -9.46 3.48
CA ARG A 35 -3.30 -9.50 4.64
C ARG A 35 -2.48 -9.73 5.92
N GLY A 36 -2.61 -8.85 6.90
CA GLY A 36 -1.95 -8.96 8.19
C GLY A 36 -1.59 -7.60 8.79
N THR A 37 -1.16 -7.61 10.05
CA THR A 37 -0.79 -6.39 10.79
C THR A 37 0.53 -5.78 10.31
N THR A 38 1.40 -6.59 9.70
CA THR A 38 2.65 -6.17 9.05
C THR A 38 2.94 -7.12 7.89
N PHE A 39 3.81 -6.74 6.96
CA PHE A 39 4.26 -7.63 5.90
C PHE A 39 4.99 -8.85 6.47
N ALA A 40 5.72 -8.72 7.57
CA ALA A 40 6.43 -9.84 8.19
C ALA A 40 5.49 -10.89 8.82
N SER A 41 4.36 -10.46 9.36
CA SER A 41 3.35 -11.32 10.02
C SER A 41 2.18 -11.71 9.11
N ARG A 42 2.27 -11.45 7.81
CA ARG A 42 1.18 -11.64 6.85
C ARG A 42 0.85 -13.11 6.56
N ASP A 43 -0.35 -13.34 6.05
CA ASP A 43 -0.73 -14.61 5.42
C ASP A 43 -0.26 -14.66 3.96
N GLN A 44 0.91 -15.26 3.73
CA GLN A 44 1.53 -15.37 2.40
C GLN A 44 0.65 -16.09 1.37
N SER A 45 -0.30 -16.94 1.80
CA SER A 45 -1.21 -17.63 0.88
C SER A 45 -2.23 -16.70 0.21
N LYS A 46 -2.32 -15.45 0.67
CA LYS A 46 -3.25 -14.42 0.20
C LYS A 46 -2.55 -13.26 -0.50
N ASP A 47 -1.22 -13.31 -0.61
CA ASP A 47 -0.45 -12.26 -1.29
C ASP A 47 -0.89 -12.13 -2.75
N LYS A 48 -1.06 -10.89 -3.19
CA LYS A 48 -1.21 -10.56 -4.61
C LYS A 48 -0.06 -9.66 -5.03
N SER A 49 0.77 -10.20 -5.90
CA SER A 49 1.91 -9.50 -6.49
C SER A 49 1.53 -8.71 -7.73
N PHE A 50 2.10 -7.51 -7.84
CA PHE A 50 1.93 -6.65 -9.00
C PHE A 50 3.27 -6.04 -9.42
N PRO A 51 3.73 -6.25 -10.67
CA PRO A 51 5.06 -5.81 -11.09
C PRO A 51 5.19 -4.28 -11.12
N ARG A 52 6.38 -3.78 -10.79
CA ARG A 52 6.74 -2.38 -10.89
C ARG A 52 7.42 -2.06 -12.21
N THR A 53 7.27 -0.81 -12.63
CA THR A 53 8.10 -0.26 -13.71
C THR A 53 9.47 0.13 -13.14
N PRO A 54 10.58 -0.48 -13.61
CA PRO A 54 11.91 -0.25 -13.04
C PRO A 54 12.43 1.18 -13.28
N GLU A 55 11.90 1.89 -14.29
CA GLU A 55 12.26 3.27 -14.59
C GLU A 55 11.70 4.30 -13.59
N ILE A 56 10.80 3.89 -12.69
CA ILE A 56 10.17 4.76 -11.70
C ILE A 56 10.79 4.48 -10.34
N SER A 57 11.64 5.40 -9.87
CA SER A 57 12.12 5.37 -8.50
C SER A 57 11.00 5.77 -7.55
N LEU A 58 10.94 5.10 -6.40
CA LEU A 58 9.93 5.34 -5.37
C LEU A 58 10.63 5.49 -4.03
N VAL A 59 10.35 6.59 -3.35
CA VAL A 59 10.83 6.88 -2.00
C VAL A 59 9.63 7.01 -1.07
N GLY A 60 9.66 6.33 0.07
CA GLY A 60 8.60 6.31 1.06
C GLY A 60 8.76 5.10 2.00
N PRO A 61 7.77 4.83 2.86
CA PRO A 61 7.72 3.60 3.65
C PRO A 61 7.76 2.34 2.78
N SER A 62 8.36 1.26 3.28
CA SER A 62 8.35 -0.04 2.58
C SER A 62 7.01 -0.77 2.69
N GLU A 63 6.15 -0.35 3.62
CA GLU A 63 4.80 -0.88 3.75
C GLU A 63 3.84 0.18 4.28
N LEU A 64 2.55 0.00 3.98
CA LEU A 64 1.47 0.73 4.61
C LEU A 64 0.31 -0.20 4.88
N VAL A 65 -0.17 -0.21 6.13
CA VAL A 65 -1.24 -1.10 6.61
C VAL A 65 -2.47 -0.29 6.98
N PHE A 66 -3.63 -0.73 6.52
CA PHE A 66 -4.93 -0.19 6.83
C PHE A 66 -5.65 -1.09 7.83
N THR A 67 -6.09 -0.50 8.94
CA THR A 67 -6.77 -1.21 10.02
C THR A 67 -8.13 -1.73 9.56
N ALA A 68 -8.47 -2.96 9.90
CA ALA A 68 -9.79 -3.55 9.63
C ALA A 68 -10.91 -2.68 10.21
N LEU A 69 -12.08 -2.67 9.56
CA LEU A 69 -13.30 -1.95 9.93
C LEU A 69 -13.22 -0.41 9.86
N SER A 70 -12.05 0.21 9.97
CA SER A 70 -11.89 1.66 9.89
C SER A 70 -11.19 2.14 8.62
N GLY A 71 -10.29 1.33 8.06
CA GLY A 71 -9.45 1.74 6.94
C GLY A 71 -8.48 2.88 7.30
N GLN A 72 -8.22 3.10 8.58
CA GLN A 72 -7.25 4.08 9.07
C GLN A 72 -5.82 3.55 8.91
N THR A 73 -4.85 4.46 8.87
CA THR A 73 -3.44 4.11 8.68
C THR A 73 -2.51 5.20 9.22
N ALA A 74 -1.20 4.99 9.12
CA ALA A 74 -0.21 6.03 9.40
C ALA A 74 -0.09 7.00 8.22
N SER A 75 -0.20 8.30 8.48
CA SER A 75 0.00 9.32 7.44
C SER A 75 1.35 9.15 6.77
N SER A 76 1.36 9.07 5.44
CA SER A 76 2.54 8.69 4.66
C SER A 76 2.58 9.42 3.33
N THR A 77 3.79 9.74 2.85
CA THR A 77 4.01 10.32 1.53
C THR A 77 4.95 9.45 0.74
N TYR A 78 4.57 9.15 -0.50
CA TYR A 78 5.41 8.51 -1.49
C TYR A 78 5.81 9.50 -2.57
N THR A 79 7.09 9.54 -2.90
CA THR A 79 7.61 10.28 -4.04
C THR A 79 7.96 9.30 -5.14
N LEU A 80 7.28 9.42 -6.28
CA LEU A 80 7.59 8.69 -7.49
C LEU A 80 8.32 9.62 -8.44
N THR A 81 9.51 9.22 -8.87
CA THR A 81 10.35 10.00 -9.79
C THR A 81 10.62 9.19 -11.05
N ARG A 82 10.38 9.81 -12.21
CA ARG A 82 10.82 9.31 -13.51
C ARG A 82 11.52 10.45 -14.22
N GLU A 83 12.81 10.27 -14.49
CA GLU A 83 13.69 11.33 -15.00
C GLU A 83 13.64 12.58 -14.11
N ASN A 84 13.07 13.69 -14.60
CA ASN A 84 12.96 14.97 -13.88
C ASN A 84 11.52 15.27 -13.43
N ILE A 85 10.61 14.30 -13.52
CA ILE A 85 9.20 14.46 -13.13
C ILE A 85 8.96 13.76 -11.80
N ASN A 86 8.56 14.55 -10.80
CA ASN A 86 8.15 14.05 -9.49
C ASN A 86 6.62 14.01 -9.39
N ARG A 87 6.10 12.92 -8.84
CA ARG A 87 4.71 12.78 -8.41
C ARG A 87 4.69 12.39 -6.95
N TYR A 88 3.74 12.95 -6.23
CA TYR A 88 3.52 12.66 -4.82
C TYR A 88 2.22 11.88 -4.67
N VAL A 89 2.24 10.86 -3.82
CA VAL A 89 1.03 10.19 -3.35
C VAL A 89 1.01 10.36 -1.84
N TYR A 90 0.01 11.06 -1.33
CA TYR A 90 -0.14 11.30 0.09
C TYR A 90 -1.32 10.48 0.63
N VAL A 91 -1.09 9.79 1.75
CA VAL A 91 -2.15 9.10 2.50
C VAL A 91 -2.25 9.77 3.86
N ASN A 92 -3.46 10.18 4.24
CA ASN A 92 -3.68 10.73 5.57
C ASN A 92 -4.05 9.63 6.59
N ALA A 93 -4.18 10.01 7.87
CA ALA A 93 -4.49 9.08 8.94
C ALA A 93 -5.85 8.36 8.80
N GLU A 94 -6.80 8.96 8.06
CA GLU A 94 -8.10 8.36 7.74
C GLU A 94 -8.06 7.39 6.55
N GLY A 95 -6.86 7.14 6.03
CA GLY A 95 -6.60 6.29 4.87
C GLY A 95 -6.97 6.91 3.52
N LEU A 96 -7.34 8.19 3.47
CA LEU A 96 -7.65 8.85 2.20
C LEU A 96 -6.35 9.06 1.41
N VAL A 97 -6.38 8.69 0.13
CA VAL A 97 -5.24 8.77 -0.79
C VAL A 97 -5.43 9.93 -1.76
N TYR A 98 -4.42 10.80 -1.85
CA TYR A 98 -4.37 12.04 -2.65
C TYR A 98 -3.25 11.97 -3.68
#